data_AF-A0AAX1JHR6-F1
#
_entry.id   AF-A0AAX1JHR6-F1
#
_cell.length_a   1.000
_cell.length_b   1.000
_cell.length_c   1.000
_cell.angle_alpha   90.00
_cell.angle_beta   90.00
_cell.angle_gamma   90.00
#
_symmetry.space_group_name_H-M   'P 1'
#
loop_
_entity.id
_entity.type
_entity.pdbx_description
1 polymer ?
#
loop_
_entity_poly.entity_id
_entity_poly.type
_entity_poly.pdbx_seq_one_letter_code
_entity_poly.pdbx_strand_id
1 'polypeptide(L)'
;MATSVFVSSVPLAVFAAAAAARLRQLGVCVPLTTVALVGGALAAGALGLTGLLGWTLSRRDVTTDAALIRAIYYLAFLIGGPGHLVALGLLVAAIALPGRARALLPAPVAWAGLAVALGAELTALVLVWPPLGPLLPVARASALVWLLVAGALLPRAHLHSE
;
A
#
# COMPACT_ATOMS: atom_id res chain seq x y z
N MET A 1 -1.72 -7.19 -18.70
CA MET A 1 -1.43 -7.25 -17.24
C MET A 1 -0.81 -5.94 -16.71
N ALA A 2 0.12 -5.29 -17.43
CA ALA A 2 0.72 -4.02 -17.00
C ALA A 2 -0.30 -2.85 -16.86
N THR A 3 -1.26 -2.76 -17.78
CA THR A 3 -2.32 -1.74 -17.79
C THR A 3 -3.26 -1.83 -16.59
N SER A 4 -3.61 -3.03 -16.14
CA SER A 4 -4.50 -3.23 -14.98
C SER A 4 -3.83 -2.80 -13.66
N VAL A 5 -2.51 -2.99 -13.52
CA VAL A 5 -1.75 -2.52 -12.35
C VAL A 5 -1.73 -0.99 -12.30
N PHE A 6 -1.51 -0.35 -13.45
CA PHE A 6 -1.54 1.11 -13.56
C PHE A 6 -2.93 1.67 -13.21
N VAL A 7 -4.00 1.10 -13.78
CA VAL A 7 -5.38 1.54 -13.49
C VAL A 7 -5.73 1.36 -12.01
N SER A 8 -5.21 0.32 -11.35
CA SER A 8 -5.46 0.06 -9.92
C SER A 8 -4.75 1.05 -8.98
N SER A 9 -3.75 1.81 -9.47
CA SER A 9 -3.08 2.85 -8.67
C SER A 9 -4.02 4.02 -8.33
N VAL A 10 -4.96 4.34 -9.24
CA VAL A 10 -5.87 5.48 -9.10
C VAL A 10 -6.88 5.27 -7.96
N PRO A 11 -7.61 4.14 -7.88
CA PRO A 11 -8.46 3.83 -6.72
C PRO A 11 -7.69 3.81 -5.41
N LEU A 12 -6.44 3.32 -5.40
CA LEU A 12 -5.63 3.27 -4.19
C LEU A 12 -5.26 4.67 -3.69
N ALA A 13 -4.88 5.57 -4.60
CA ALA A 13 -4.59 6.96 -4.27
C ALA A 13 -5.83 7.67 -3.71
N VAL A 14 -6.99 7.46 -4.33
CA VAL A 14 -8.28 8.00 -3.85
C VAL A 14 -8.64 7.45 -2.47
N PHE A 15 -8.47 6.15 -2.26
CA PHE A 15 -8.71 5.53 -0.96
C PHE A 15 -7.79 6.09 0.13
N ALA A 16 -6.51 6.26 -0.16
CA ALA A 16 -5.56 6.86 0.79
C ALA A 16 -5.93 8.31 1.15
N ALA A 17 -6.32 9.12 0.17
CA ALA A 17 -6.79 10.48 0.39
C ALA A 17 -8.07 10.51 1.25
N ALA A 18 -9.03 9.62 0.97
CA ALA A 18 -10.26 9.50 1.75
C ALA A 18 -10.00 9.05 3.19
N ALA A 19 -9.13 8.05 3.39
CA ALA A 19 -8.72 7.58 4.71
C ALA A 19 -8.04 8.70 5.52
N ALA A 20 -7.14 9.45 4.91
CA ALA A 20 -6.50 10.59 5.55
C ALA A 20 -7.49 11.71 5.90
N ALA A 21 -8.37 12.10 4.98
CA ALA A 21 -9.41 13.10 5.25
C ALA A 21 -10.30 12.67 6.44
N ARG A 22 -10.65 11.38 6.50
CA ARG A 22 -11.46 10.83 7.59
C ARG A 22 -10.75 10.80 8.93
N LEU A 23 -9.47 10.44 8.96
CA LEU A 23 -8.66 10.51 10.19
C LEU A 23 -8.64 11.95 10.74
N ARG A 24 -8.55 12.97 9.88
CA ARG A 24 -8.66 14.39 10.31
C ARG A 24 -10.04 14.70 10.89
N GLN A 25 -11.12 14.24 10.25
CA GLN A 25 -12.48 14.45 10.75
C GLN A 25 -12.73 13.79 12.12
N LEU A 26 -12.07 12.66 12.39
CA LEU A 26 -12.11 11.96 13.68
C LEU A 26 -11.13 12.57 14.72
N GLY A 27 -10.59 13.76 14.44
CA GLY A 27 -9.70 14.52 15.34
C GLY A 27 -8.32 13.91 15.54
N VAL A 28 -7.85 13.01 14.64
CA VAL A 28 -6.52 12.38 14.73
C VAL A 28 -5.42 13.41 14.57
N CYS A 29 -4.29 13.21 15.26
CA CYS A 29 -3.14 14.09 15.20
C CYS A 29 -2.73 14.33 13.73
N VAL A 30 -2.51 15.60 13.40
CA VAL A 30 -2.10 16.05 12.06
C VAL A 30 -0.89 15.26 11.52
N PRO A 31 0.16 14.96 12.32
CA PRO A 31 1.31 14.18 11.84
C PRO A 31 0.95 12.78 11.33
N LEU A 32 0.15 12.02 12.08
CA LEU A 32 -0.25 10.65 11.68
C LEU A 32 -1.09 10.64 10.41
N THR A 33 -1.93 11.66 10.26
CA THR A 33 -2.74 11.82 9.04
C THR A 33 -1.86 12.08 7.82
N THR A 34 -0.82 12.92 7.96
CA THR A 34 0.14 13.17 6.88
C THR A 34 0.92 11.91 6.54
N VAL A 35 1.33 11.12 7.53
CA VAL A 35 2.02 9.83 7.30
C VAL A 35 1.12 8.85 6.52
N ALA A 36 -0.17 8.77 6.85
CA ALA A 36 -1.11 7.96 6.07
C ALA A 36 -1.19 8.43 4.60
N LEU A 37 -1.30 9.74 4.38
CA LEU A 37 -1.38 10.33 3.03
C LEU A 37 -0.11 10.06 2.21
N VAL A 38 1.07 10.27 2.80
CA VAL A 38 2.36 10.05 2.16
C VAL A 38 2.56 8.55 1.86
N GLY A 39 2.29 7.66 2.82
CA GLY A 39 2.41 6.22 2.63
C GLY A 39 1.50 5.70 1.51
N GLY A 40 0.24 6.15 1.48
CA GLY A 40 -0.69 5.77 0.42
C GLY A 40 -0.33 6.35 -0.96
N ALA A 41 0.16 7.59 -1.02
CA ALA A 41 0.64 8.20 -2.26
C ALA A 41 1.88 7.49 -2.81
N LEU A 42 2.84 7.14 -1.95
CA LEU A 42 4.02 6.35 -2.32
C LEU A 42 3.64 4.95 -2.80
N ALA A 43 2.70 4.29 -2.12
CA ALA A 43 2.22 2.97 -2.52
C ALA A 43 1.53 3.00 -3.90
N ALA A 44 0.67 4.00 -4.14
CA ALA A 44 0.01 4.19 -5.44
C ALA A 44 1.02 4.54 -6.54
N GLY A 45 1.97 5.44 -6.27
CA GLY A 45 3.05 5.79 -7.19
C GLY A 45 3.90 4.59 -7.58
N ALA A 46 4.25 3.72 -6.62
CA ALA A 46 4.99 2.49 -6.87
C ALA A 46 4.23 1.52 -7.78
N LEU A 47 2.91 1.35 -7.60
CA LEU A 47 2.08 0.55 -8.51
C LEU A 47 2.02 1.16 -9.92
N GLY A 48 1.86 2.48 -10.01
CA GLY A 48 1.86 3.19 -11.28
C GLY A 48 3.16 3.00 -12.06
N LEU A 49 4.30 3.22 -11.38
CA LEU A 49 5.64 2.99 -11.94
C LEU A 49 5.85 1.54 -12.38
N THR A 50 5.41 0.57 -11.56
CA THR A 50 5.50 -0.87 -11.91
C THR A 50 4.67 -1.19 -13.16
N GLY A 51 3.47 -0.62 -13.27
CA GLY A 51 2.62 -0.76 -14.46
C GLY A 51 3.27 -0.17 -15.72
N LEU A 52 3.89 1.02 -15.60
CA LEU A 52 4.61 1.66 -16.71
C LEU A 52 5.84 0.85 -17.15
N LEU A 53 6.63 0.33 -16.21
CA LEU A 53 7.76 -0.56 -16.50
C LEU A 53 7.31 -1.90 -17.11
N GLY A 54 6.17 -2.43 -16.69
CA GLY A 54 5.59 -3.62 -17.33
C GLY A 54 5.16 -3.36 -18.78
N TRP A 55 4.72 -2.13 -19.09
CA TRP A 55 4.38 -1.75 -20.46
C TRP A 55 5.63 -1.56 -21.32
N THR A 56 6.73 -1.00 -20.79
CA THR A 56 7.97 -0.84 -21.56
C THR A 56 8.56 -2.18 -21.98
N LEU A 57 8.45 -3.23 -21.16
CA LEU A 57 8.82 -4.60 -21.52
C LEU A 57 8.00 -5.20 -22.68
N SER A 58 6.85 -4.61 -23.01
CA SER A 58 6.03 -5.05 -24.14
C SER A 58 6.48 -4.45 -25.49
N ARG A 59 7.46 -3.54 -25.49
CA ARG A 59 8.03 -2.95 -26.71
C ARG A 59 9.08 -3.88 -27.33
N ARG A 60 8.93 -4.18 -28.61
CA ARG A 60 9.83 -5.09 -29.34
C ARG A 60 11.29 -4.66 -29.29
N ASP A 61 11.56 -3.35 -29.34
CA ASP A 61 12.92 -2.78 -29.27
C ASP A 61 13.65 -3.12 -27.96
N VAL A 62 12.89 -3.30 -26.86
CA VAL A 62 13.41 -3.65 -25.53
C VAL A 62 13.63 -5.16 -25.40
N THR A 63 12.80 -5.97 -26.07
CA THR A 63 12.87 -7.44 -25.99
C THR A 63 14.05 -8.07 -26.73
N THR A 64 14.79 -7.26 -27.49
CA THR A 64 15.99 -7.67 -28.23
C THR A 64 17.26 -7.73 -27.37
N ASP A 65 17.29 -7.05 -26.23
CA ASP A 65 18.45 -7.02 -25.33
C ASP A 65 18.14 -7.69 -23.97
N ALA A 66 18.73 -8.86 -23.75
CA ALA A 66 18.53 -9.65 -22.54
C ALA A 66 19.04 -8.94 -21.25
N ALA A 67 20.05 -8.08 -21.35
CA ALA A 67 20.55 -7.32 -20.20
C ALA A 67 19.53 -6.24 -19.80
N LEU A 68 18.97 -5.54 -20.78
CA LEU A 68 17.95 -4.52 -20.57
C LEU A 68 16.66 -5.10 -19.99
N ILE A 69 16.19 -6.24 -20.51
CA ILE A 69 15.02 -6.95 -19.97
C ILE A 69 15.22 -7.25 -18.48
N ARG A 70 16.36 -7.83 -18.12
CA ARG A 70 16.66 -8.22 -16.73
C ARG A 70 16.74 -7.01 -15.81
N ALA A 71 17.36 -5.91 -16.24
CA ALA A 71 17.42 -4.68 -15.46
C ALA A 71 16.03 -4.09 -15.19
N ILE A 72 15.17 -4.00 -16.21
CA ILE A 72 13.80 -3.50 -16.07
C ILE A 72 12.96 -4.43 -15.20
N TYR A 73 13.13 -5.75 -15.32
CA TYR A 73 12.41 -6.73 -14.50
C TYR A 73 12.80 -6.63 -13.02
N TYR A 74 14.09 -6.47 -12.72
CA TYR A 74 14.58 -6.23 -11.36
C TYR A 74 14.01 -4.94 -10.77
N LEU A 75 14.00 -3.86 -11.55
CA LEU A 75 13.48 -2.58 -11.11
C LEU A 75 11.96 -2.66 -10.85
N ALA A 76 11.20 -3.30 -11.74
CA ALA A 76 9.78 -3.54 -11.55
C ALA A 76 9.49 -4.41 -10.31
N PHE A 77 10.32 -5.42 -10.04
CA PHE A 77 10.23 -6.22 -8.83
C PHE A 77 10.51 -5.40 -7.56
N LEU A 78 11.56 -4.56 -7.57
CA LEU A 78 11.94 -3.75 -6.40
C LEU A 78 10.86 -2.71 -6.06
N ILE A 79 10.35 -2.02 -7.08
CA ILE A 79 9.33 -0.98 -6.93
C ILE A 79 7.98 -1.61 -6.56
N GLY A 80 7.55 -2.64 -7.29
CA GLY A 80 6.24 -3.26 -7.10
C GLY A 80 6.17 -4.20 -5.89
N GLY A 81 7.30 -4.73 -5.44
CA GLY A 81 7.41 -5.63 -4.30
C GLY A 81 7.67 -4.86 -3.00
N PRO A 82 8.93 -4.83 -2.51
CA PRO A 82 9.26 -4.25 -1.21
C PRO A 82 8.96 -2.74 -1.14
N GLY A 83 9.25 -1.96 -2.18
CA GLY A 83 8.99 -0.51 -2.17
C GLY A 83 7.50 -0.18 -1.98
N HIS A 84 6.62 -0.88 -2.69
CA HIS A 84 5.18 -0.74 -2.53
C HIS A 84 4.69 -1.25 -1.16
N LEU A 85 5.19 -2.38 -0.68
CA LEU A 85 4.74 -2.97 0.59
C LEU A 85 5.16 -2.15 1.81
N VAL A 86 6.37 -1.61 1.85
CA VAL A 86 6.80 -0.70 2.93
C VAL A 86 5.88 0.52 2.99
N ALA A 87 5.61 1.16 1.84
CA ALA A 87 4.71 2.30 1.78
C ALA A 87 3.26 1.95 2.22
N LEU A 88 2.80 0.75 1.86
CA LEU A 88 1.48 0.26 2.23
C LEU A 88 1.40 -0.15 3.72
N GLY A 89 2.49 -0.68 4.28
CA GLY A 89 2.65 -0.92 5.72
C GLY A 89 2.60 0.36 6.54
N LEU A 90 3.25 1.42 6.06
CA LEU A 90 3.21 2.75 6.69
C LEU A 90 1.80 3.33 6.72
N LEU A 91 1.05 3.20 5.62
CA LEU A 91 -0.37 3.58 5.54
C LEU A 91 -1.20 2.81 6.57
N VAL A 92 -1.04 1.48 6.63
CA VAL A 92 -1.76 0.61 7.57
C VAL A 92 -1.43 0.98 9.02
N ALA A 93 -0.15 1.18 9.36
CA ALA A 93 0.28 1.57 10.69
C ALA A 93 -0.32 2.92 11.11
N ALA A 94 -0.32 3.90 10.21
CA ALA A 94 -0.87 5.23 10.45
C ALA A 94 -2.39 5.22 10.67
N ILE A 95 -3.13 4.24 10.14
CA ILE A 95 -4.56 4.04 10.40
C ILE A 95 -4.80 3.20 11.66
N ALA A 96 -4.01 2.15 11.88
CA ALA A 96 -4.17 1.21 12.99
C ALA A 96 -3.85 1.85 14.35
N LEU A 97 -2.80 2.68 14.45
CA LEU A 97 -2.42 3.38 15.68
C LEU A 97 -3.55 4.24 16.26
N PRO A 98 -4.12 5.22 15.52
CA PRO A 98 -5.21 6.04 16.03
C PRO A 98 -6.50 5.24 16.22
N GLY A 99 -6.74 4.23 15.38
CA GLY A 99 -7.87 3.31 15.53
C GLY A 99 -7.86 2.59 16.88
N ARG A 100 -6.67 2.19 17.36
CA ARG A 100 -6.46 1.63 18.71
C ARG A 100 -6.54 2.69 19.79
N ALA A 101 -5.79 3.79 19.66
CA ALA A 101 -5.66 4.82 20.69
C ALA A 101 -6.99 5.51 21.03
N ARG A 102 -7.90 5.58 20.05
CA ARG A 102 -9.22 6.22 20.19
C ARG A 102 -10.38 5.23 20.27
N ALA A 103 -10.09 3.92 20.38
CA ALA A 103 -11.09 2.84 20.37
C ALA A 103 -12.09 2.89 19.19
N LEU A 104 -11.66 3.45 18.05
CA LEU A 104 -12.47 3.59 16.83
C LEU A 104 -12.60 2.26 16.07
N LEU A 105 -11.73 1.30 16.37
CA LEU A 105 -11.72 -0.04 15.83
C LEU A 105 -11.73 -1.07 16.97
N PRO A 106 -12.39 -2.23 16.79
CA PRO A 106 -12.31 -3.32 17.75
C PRO A 106 -10.85 -3.76 17.91
N ALA A 107 -10.42 -3.99 19.16
CA ALA A 107 -9.07 -4.38 19.54
C ALA A 107 -8.41 -5.47 18.64
N PRO A 108 -9.10 -6.55 18.22
CA PRO A 108 -8.52 -7.55 17.32
C PRO A 108 -8.16 -6.98 15.94
N VAL A 109 -8.98 -6.08 15.38
CA VAL A 109 -8.72 -5.47 14.07
C VAL A 109 -7.54 -4.51 14.13
N ALA A 110 -7.42 -3.73 15.21
CA ALA A 110 -6.27 -2.86 15.41
C ALA A 110 -4.95 -3.64 15.55
N TRP A 111 -4.95 -4.76 16.29
CA TRP A 111 -3.79 -5.65 16.39
C TRP A 111 -3.46 -6.33 15.06
N ALA A 112 -4.46 -6.81 14.32
CA ALA A 112 -4.27 -7.39 12.99
C ALA A 112 -3.61 -6.38 12.04
N GLY A 113 -4.00 -5.11 12.09
CA GLY A 113 -3.40 -4.04 11.28
C GLY A 113 -1.94 -3.80 11.62
N LEU A 114 -1.62 -3.80 12.91
CA LEU A 114 -0.24 -3.65 13.36
C LEU A 114 0.64 -4.83 12.92
N ALA A 115 0.11 -6.06 13.00
CA ALA A 115 0.80 -7.26 12.54
C ALA A 115 1.03 -7.24 11.03
N VAL A 116 0.04 -6.80 10.26
CA VAL A 116 0.15 -6.61 8.81
C VAL A 116 1.18 -5.53 8.46
N ALA A 117 1.19 -4.40 9.17
CA ALA A 117 2.17 -3.34 8.95
C ALA A 117 3.60 -3.82 9.21
N LEU A 118 3.81 -4.53 10.33
CA LEU A 118 5.08 -5.19 10.64
C LEU A 118 5.48 -6.20 9.56
N GLY A 119 4.54 -7.03 9.10
CA GLY A 119 4.78 -7.98 8.01
C GLY A 119 5.15 -7.30 6.70
N ALA A 120 4.58 -6.13 6.42
CA ALA A 120 4.88 -5.34 5.24
C ALA A 120 6.28 -4.69 5.32
N GLU A 121 6.67 -4.15 6.48
CA GLU A 121 8.04 -3.66 6.74
C GLU A 121 9.07 -4.78 6.66
N LEU A 122 8.75 -5.97 7.18
CA LEU A 122 9.57 -7.17 7.07
C LEU A 122 9.81 -7.61 5.62
N THR A 123 9.00 -7.17 4.66
CA THR A 123 9.30 -7.46 3.25
C THR A 123 10.50 -6.68 2.72
N ALA A 124 10.94 -5.60 3.39
CA ALA A 124 12.22 -4.97 3.10
C ALA A 124 13.40 -5.93 3.36
N LEU A 125 13.24 -6.92 4.25
CA LEU A 125 14.24 -7.94 4.52
C LEU A 125 14.49 -8.87 3.32
N VAL A 126 13.58 -8.91 2.33
CA VAL A 126 13.79 -9.61 1.04
C VAL A 126 14.99 -9.06 0.28
N LEU A 127 15.35 -7.78 0.48
CA LEU A 127 16.54 -7.20 -0.14
C LEU A 127 17.85 -7.80 0.40
N VAL A 128 17.83 -8.33 1.63
CA VAL A 128 18.97 -9.00 2.27
C VAL A 128 18.91 -10.52 2.06
N TRP A 129 17.70 -11.10 2.12
CA TRP A 129 17.45 -12.52 1.91
C TRP A 129 16.39 -12.78 0.81
N PRO A 130 16.84 -13.01 -0.44
CA PRO A 130 15.97 -13.37 -1.57
C PRO A 130 15.03 -14.58 -1.37
N PRO A 131 15.38 -15.63 -0.58
CA PRO A 131 14.45 -16.77 -0.38
C PRO A 131 13.15 -16.40 0.37
N LEU A 132 13.05 -15.20 0.94
CA LEU A 132 11.82 -14.68 1.54
C LEU A 132 10.80 -14.19 0.47
N GLY A 133 11.07 -14.37 -0.82
CA GLY A 133 10.17 -14.02 -1.92
C GLY A 133 8.68 -14.40 -1.73
N PRO A 134 8.32 -15.58 -1.17
CA PRO A 134 6.93 -15.96 -0.93
C PRO A 134 6.17 -15.07 0.09
N LEU A 135 6.88 -14.31 0.92
CA LEU A 135 6.24 -13.40 1.90
C LEU A 135 5.54 -12.21 1.23
N LEU A 136 6.05 -11.76 0.08
CA LEU A 136 5.54 -10.60 -0.67
C LEU A 136 4.05 -10.71 -1.02
N PRO A 137 3.55 -11.78 -1.69
CA PRO A 137 2.14 -11.90 -2.03
C PRO A 137 1.23 -12.02 -0.81
N VAL A 138 1.69 -12.70 0.25
CA VAL A 138 0.93 -12.87 1.50
C VAL A 138 0.76 -11.52 2.21
N ALA A 139 1.85 -10.76 2.34
CA ALA A 139 1.83 -9.42 2.92
C ALA A 139 0.91 -8.47 2.13
N ARG A 140 0.93 -8.55 0.79
CA ARG A 140 0.03 -7.75 -0.06
C ARG A 140 -1.44 -8.10 0.16
N ALA A 141 -1.79 -9.38 0.08
CA ALA A 141 -3.17 -9.84 0.21
C ALA A 141 -3.75 -9.48 1.60
N SER A 142 -2.98 -9.76 2.65
CA SER A 142 -3.37 -9.45 4.03
C SER A 142 -3.57 -7.95 4.25
N ALA A 143 -2.71 -7.10 3.67
CA ALA A 143 -2.85 -5.66 3.81
C ALA A 143 -4.05 -5.08 3.06
N LEU A 144 -4.34 -5.56 1.85
CA LEU A 144 -5.53 -5.16 1.10
C LEU A 144 -6.82 -5.58 1.80
N VAL A 145 -6.87 -6.82 2.31
CA VAL A 145 -8.00 -7.32 3.10
C VAL A 145 -8.20 -6.48 4.36
N TRP A 146 -7.12 -6.14 5.06
CA TRP A 146 -7.20 -5.31 6.25
C TRP A 146 -7.71 -3.89 5.94
N LEU A 147 -7.22 -3.24 4.89
CA LEU A 147 -7.69 -1.91 4.48
C LEU A 147 -9.18 -1.92 4.13
N LEU A 148 -9.67 -3.00 3.51
CA LEU A 148 -11.09 -3.16 3.20
C LEU A 148 -11.94 -3.24 4.48
N VAL A 149 -11.50 -4.06 5.44
CA VAL A 149 -12.17 -4.20 6.74
C VAL A 149 -12.13 -2.90 7.54
N ALA A 150 -10.96 -2.25 7.62
CA ALA A 150 -10.80 -0.97 8.30
C ALA A 150 -11.68 0.13 7.68
N GLY A 151 -11.73 0.20 6.34
CA GLY A 151 -12.59 1.13 5.61
C GLY A 151 -14.08 0.93 5.90
N ALA A 152 -14.54 -0.32 5.95
CA ALA A 152 -15.91 -0.69 6.29
C ALA A 152 -16.26 -0.39 7.76
N LEU A 153 -15.30 -0.56 8.66
CA LEU A 153 -15.51 -0.41 10.10
C LEU A 153 -15.41 1.01 10.62
N LEU A 154 -14.60 1.92 10.04
CA LEU A 154 -14.65 3.27 10.59
C LEU A 154 -16.08 3.86 10.37
N PRO A 155 -16.57 4.74 11.26
CA PRO A 155 -17.96 5.20 11.23
C PRO A 155 -18.18 6.16 10.06
N ARG A 156 -19.19 5.94 9.22
CA ARG A 156 -19.53 6.86 8.12
C ARG A 156 -19.93 8.19 8.77
N ALA A 157 -19.15 9.24 8.55
CA ALA A 157 -19.57 10.58 8.92
C ALA A 157 -20.84 10.86 8.09
N HIS A 158 -21.97 10.93 8.79
CA HIS A 158 -23.28 11.01 8.18
C HIS A 158 -23.40 12.27 7.30
N LEU A 159 -24.01 12.06 6.14
CA LEU A 159 -24.81 13.02 5.37
C LEU A 159 -25.99 13.57 6.20
N HIS A 160 -25.72 14.20 7.35
CA HIS A 160 -26.74 14.92 8.11
C HIS A 160 -26.24 16.31 8.48
N SER A 161 -26.44 17.22 7.55
CA SER A 161 -26.76 18.61 7.84
C SER A 161 -27.64 19.09 6.69
N GLU A 162 -28.90 18.62 6.73
CA GLU A 162 -30.05 19.40 6.25
C GLU A 162 -30.33 20.52 7.26
#